data_AF-A0A3M1PQP7-F1
#
_entry.id   AF-A0A3M1PQP7-F1
#
_cell.length_a   1.000
_cell.length_b   1.000
_cell.length_c   1.000
_cell.angle_alpha   90.00
_cell.angle_beta   90.00
_cell.angle_gamma   90.00
#
_symmetry.space_group_name_H-M   'P 1'
#
loop_
_entity.id
_entity.type
_entity.pdbx_description
1 polymer ?
#
loop_
_entity_poly.entity_id
_entity_poly.type
_entity_poly.pdbx_seq_one_letter_code
_entity_poly.pdbx_strand_id
1 'polypeptide(L)'
;MLSYLNQLNRSIEDTNRRDHLAVQQDTQHVAWECLKQTYRPATAAKPDIEKALSTNGADDIPARLDYLETRLRLVQTLEPGNKLRIVLDPLAEYLAALHWVDQCRENPAESWPAFLDSIDQVLAQTNDPPTAIQGFLLAVRDCCKVKQKEAQVPEEIPDALARKAGLDPAELKKIEENRRISLLISDLADPDEEYRIRAAKDLGKRGLAAAKATPNLLGMAENPNQTLEARLEALRSLGNLGACSDSLKADIAPQLIALLQQDHDPNQPDELAVRRGAAEALGAMQAGKAELQAILNNDQQPLTLRQGAARALGLIGAPSGQPVPMLIAQLREGQISTQVKSIPVYQQALPLEQVLNLVAIPGGEFLMGSPPEEEGRDYYQSNFPDLAGLDVEEQHRVTVPPFSMSQFPITQAQWRAVATALPPVNQELDPDPANASFKGGDRPVESISWYEAIEFCDRLSQHTGKTYRLPSEAEWEYACRAGTTDPFHLGDTLRSDLANYNATYTYGNGAAGVYRQATTEVGSFGVNAFGLADMHGNVYEWCLDHWHPTYERSPTDGSAWITEGDDCYRLVRGGSWNYIPAFCRSAFRSRNTPRFRSYTVGFRVVGVFPWTP
;
A
#
# COMPACT_ATOMS: atom_id res chain seq x y z
N MET A 1 17.76 8.09 -27.89
CA MET A 1 18.52 7.89 -29.14
C MET A 1 17.61 7.65 -30.36
N LEU A 2 16.64 6.71 -30.32
CA LEU A 2 15.70 6.54 -31.45
C LEU A 2 14.83 7.77 -31.75
N SER A 3 14.42 8.51 -30.71
CA SER A 3 13.70 9.79 -30.86
C SER A 3 14.52 10.83 -31.63
N TYR A 4 15.83 10.89 -31.39
CA TYR A 4 16.75 11.78 -32.10
C TYR A 4 16.87 11.40 -33.58
N LEU A 5 17.00 10.11 -33.89
CA LEU A 5 17.02 9.62 -35.28
C LEU A 5 15.71 9.95 -36.02
N ASN A 6 14.57 9.78 -35.35
CA ASN A 6 13.27 10.15 -35.92
C ASN A 6 13.15 11.66 -36.13
N GLN A 7 13.66 12.47 -35.20
CA GLN A 7 13.67 13.92 -35.34
C GLN A 7 14.54 14.38 -36.51
N LEU A 8 15.73 13.79 -36.69
CA LEU A 8 16.58 14.03 -37.86
C LEU A 8 15.84 13.67 -39.16
N ASN A 9 15.20 12.50 -39.22
CA ASN A 9 14.45 12.09 -40.40
C ASN A 9 13.24 12.99 -40.69
N ARG A 10 12.57 13.52 -39.65
CA ARG A 10 11.47 14.51 -39.79
C ARG A 10 11.94 15.85 -40.36
N SER A 11 13.22 16.19 -40.26
CA SER A 11 13.76 17.43 -40.83
C SER A 11 13.88 17.41 -42.36
N ILE A 12 13.73 16.23 -42.98
CA ILE A 12 13.72 16.04 -44.44
C ILE A 12 12.31 16.30 -44.99
N GLU A 13 12.20 16.98 -46.13
CA GLU A 13 10.92 17.23 -46.83
C GLU A 13 10.15 15.94 -47.10
N ASP A 14 8.83 15.95 -46.89
CA ASP A 14 7.96 14.75 -46.94
C ASP A 14 8.07 13.96 -48.24
N THR A 15 8.24 14.65 -49.38
CA THR A 15 8.33 14.01 -50.72
C THR A 15 9.58 13.15 -50.90
N ASN A 16 10.61 13.37 -50.09
CA ASN A 16 11.89 12.66 -50.14
C ASN A 16 12.18 11.87 -48.86
N ARG A 17 11.26 11.89 -47.88
CA ARG A 17 11.46 11.27 -46.58
C ARG A 17 11.23 9.77 -46.65
N ARG A 18 12.20 9.00 -46.15
CA ARG A 18 12.06 7.54 -46.01
C ARG A 18 11.34 7.18 -44.71
N ASP A 19 10.71 6.02 -44.68
CA ASP A 19 9.99 5.52 -43.50
C ASP A 19 10.90 5.47 -42.25
N HIS A 20 10.36 5.83 -41.09
CA HIS A 20 11.12 5.92 -39.84
C HIS A 20 11.68 4.56 -39.39
N LEU A 21 10.92 3.48 -39.55
CA LEU A 21 11.34 2.15 -39.15
C LEU A 21 12.45 1.66 -40.09
N ALA A 22 12.29 1.88 -41.40
CA ALA A 22 13.32 1.53 -42.38
C ALA A 22 14.65 2.26 -42.11
N VAL A 23 14.62 3.55 -41.79
CA VAL A 23 15.82 4.32 -41.44
C VAL A 23 16.46 3.81 -40.14
N GLN A 24 15.67 3.47 -39.12
CA GLN A 24 16.17 2.88 -37.88
C GLN A 24 16.88 1.55 -38.14
N GLN A 25 16.24 0.65 -38.88
CA GLN A 25 16.80 -0.65 -39.24
C GLN A 25 18.08 -0.50 -40.05
N ASP A 26 18.08 0.29 -41.12
CA ASP A 26 19.26 0.52 -41.96
C ASP A 26 20.45 1.02 -41.12
N THR A 27 20.20 1.99 -40.24
CA THR A 27 21.26 2.55 -39.38
C THR A 27 21.74 1.55 -38.32
N GLN A 28 20.86 0.69 -37.79
CA GLN A 28 21.21 -0.39 -36.87
C GLN A 28 22.14 -1.44 -37.52
N HIS A 29 21.85 -1.86 -38.75
CA HIS A 29 22.71 -2.80 -39.49
C HIS A 29 24.10 -2.19 -39.77
N VAL A 30 24.14 -0.93 -40.22
CA VAL A 30 25.41 -0.22 -40.43
C VAL A 30 26.20 -0.14 -39.12
N ALA A 31 25.53 0.21 -38.01
CA ALA A 31 26.15 0.30 -36.69
C ALA A 31 26.76 -1.04 -36.26
N TRP A 32 25.99 -2.13 -36.38
CA TRP A 32 26.47 -3.46 -36.02
C TRP A 32 27.68 -3.89 -36.84
N GLU A 33 27.65 -3.68 -38.15
CA GLU A 33 28.79 -3.99 -39.02
C GLU A 33 30.06 -3.21 -38.62
N CYS A 34 29.90 -1.95 -38.24
CA CYS A 34 30.98 -1.10 -37.76
C CYS A 34 31.58 -1.54 -36.41
N LEU A 35 30.82 -2.28 -35.58
CA LEU A 35 31.22 -2.64 -34.22
C LEU A 35 31.54 -4.13 -34.03
N LYS A 36 30.89 -5.05 -34.75
CA LYS A 36 30.84 -6.49 -34.44
C LYS A 36 32.19 -7.20 -34.30
N GLN A 37 33.27 -6.66 -34.88
CA GLN A 37 34.61 -7.26 -34.81
C GLN A 37 35.36 -6.92 -33.52
N THR A 38 35.16 -5.72 -32.97
CA THR A 38 35.95 -5.23 -31.83
C THR A 38 35.11 -4.65 -30.70
N TYR A 39 33.78 -4.60 -30.88
CA TYR A 39 32.81 -3.91 -30.03
C TYR A 39 33.11 -2.42 -29.80
N ARG A 40 33.90 -1.82 -30.70
CA ARG A 40 34.23 -0.39 -30.72
C ARG A 40 33.74 0.26 -31.99
N PRO A 41 33.28 1.51 -31.96
CA PRO A 41 33.01 2.29 -33.16
C PRO A 41 34.22 2.30 -34.08
N ALA A 42 34.07 1.65 -35.23
CA ALA A 42 35.11 1.54 -36.24
C ALA A 42 34.52 1.64 -37.65
N THR A 43 35.38 1.44 -38.63
CA THR A 43 34.99 1.44 -40.05
C THR A 43 34.67 0.02 -40.50
N ALA A 44 33.58 -0.17 -41.23
CA ALA A 44 33.26 -1.43 -41.90
C ALA A 44 33.42 -1.31 -43.42
N ALA A 45 33.72 -2.42 -44.08
CA ALA A 45 33.84 -2.45 -45.53
C ALA A 45 32.45 -2.27 -46.17
N LYS A 46 32.36 -1.41 -47.19
CA LYS A 46 31.11 -1.12 -47.89
C LYS A 46 30.38 -2.39 -48.41
N PRO A 47 31.07 -3.40 -48.99
CA PRO A 47 30.40 -4.64 -49.41
C PRO A 47 29.75 -5.43 -48.27
N ASP A 48 30.32 -5.40 -47.06
CA ASP A 48 29.76 -6.10 -45.90
C ASP A 48 28.49 -5.41 -45.40
N ILE A 49 28.48 -4.07 -45.42
CA ILE A 49 27.30 -3.26 -45.10
C ILE A 49 26.19 -3.45 -46.13
N GLU A 50 26.54 -3.45 -47.42
CA GLU A 50 25.56 -3.71 -48.50
C GLU A 50 24.94 -5.10 -48.34
N LYS A 51 25.76 -6.10 -48.01
CA LYS A 51 25.27 -7.44 -47.68
C LYS A 51 24.35 -7.43 -46.45
N ALA A 52 24.71 -6.76 -45.37
CA ALA A 52 23.87 -6.65 -44.19
C ALA A 52 22.52 -5.98 -44.48
N LEU A 53 22.51 -4.90 -45.26
CA LEU A 53 21.29 -4.17 -45.64
C LEU A 53 20.36 -4.98 -46.55
N SER A 54 20.90 -5.91 -47.34
CA SER A 54 20.10 -6.81 -48.19
C SER A 54 19.17 -7.73 -47.40
N THR A 55 19.46 -7.98 -46.11
CA THR A 55 18.62 -8.80 -45.23
C THR A 55 17.26 -8.17 -44.90
N ASN A 56 17.12 -6.84 -45.04
CA ASN A 56 15.88 -6.09 -44.84
C ASN A 56 15.19 -5.70 -46.16
N GLY A 57 15.48 -6.41 -47.25
CA GLY A 57 14.92 -6.14 -48.57
C GLY A 57 15.97 -5.73 -49.59
N ALA A 58 15.73 -6.10 -50.85
CA ALA A 58 16.68 -5.91 -51.96
C ALA A 58 16.58 -4.52 -52.64
N ASP A 59 15.74 -3.62 -52.12
CA ASP A 59 15.51 -2.31 -52.73
C ASP A 59 16.76 -1.41 -52.61
N ASP A 60 17.03 -0.67 -53.70
CA ASP A 60 18.14 0.24 -53.99
C ASP A 60 19.05 0.58 -52.78
N ILE A 61 19.98 -0.34 -52.47
CA ILE A 61 20.96 -0.22 -51.38
C ILE A 61 21.85 1.02 -51.56
N PRO A 62 22.33 1.36 -52.78
CA PRO A 62 23.00 2.63 -53.02
C PRO A 62 22.17 3.85 -52.58
N ALA A 63 20.88 3.93 -52.92
CA ALA A 63 20.03 5.04 -52.50
C ALA A 63 19.78 5.06 -50.98
N ARG A 64 19.72 3.90 -50.33
CA ARG A 64 19.63 3.76 -48.87
C ARG A 64 20.84 4.37 -48.18
N LEU A 65 22.04 3.98 -48.62
CA LEU A 65 23.30 4.48 -48.06
C LEU A 65 23.49 5.97 -48.36
N ASP A 66 23.18 6.42 -49.58
CA ASP A 66 23.21 7.84 -49.94
C ASP A 66 22.28 8.66 -49.03
N TYR A 67 21.09 8.14 -48.71
CA TYR A 67 20.17 8.81 -47.79
C TYR A 67 20.77 8.98 -46.38
N LEU A 68 21.40 7.94 -45.84
CA LEU A 68 22.05 8.00 -44.52
C LEU A 68 23.26 8.94 -44.50
N GLU A 69 24.01 9.01 -45.60
CA GLU A 69 25.22 9.82 -45.73
C GLU A 69 24.94 11.28 -46.06
N THR A 70 24.19 11.55 -47.14
CA THR A 70 24.01 12.91 -47.68
C THR A 70 22.85 13.65 -47.02
N ARG A 71 21.74 12.95 -46.70
CA ARG A 71 20.54 13.58 -46.14
C ARG A 71 20.57 13.63 -44.62
N LEU A 72 20.87 12.51 -43.97
CA LEU A 72 20.88 12.42 -42.50
C LEU A 72 22.25 12.73 -41.88
N ARG A 73 23.34 12.66 -42.66
CA ARG A 73 24.72 12.87 -42.19
C ARG A 73 25.09 11.97 -41.00
N LEU A 74 24.52 10.77 -40.97
CA LEU A 74 24.74 9.78 -39.91
C LEU A 74 25.89 8.84 -40.24
N VAL A 75 26.11 8.60 -41.53
CA VAL A 75 27.15 7.73 -42.06
C VAL A 75 28.16 8.56 -42.84
N GLN A 76 29.44 8.20 -42.73
CA GLN A 76 30.53 8.83 -43.46
C GLN A 76 31.32 7.77 -44.23
N THR A 77 31.47 7.97 -45.53
CA THR A 77 32.42 7.23 -46.38
C THR A 77 33.83 7.79 -46.20
N LEU A 78 34.81 6.91 -45.98
CA LEU A 78 36.23 7.26 -45.84
C LEU A 78 37.01 6.84 -47.08
N GLU A 79 37.94 7.69 -47.51
CA GLU A 79 38.78 7.43 -48.68
C GLU A 79 39.91 6.44 -48.39
N PRO A 80 40.21 5.50 -49.33
CA PRO A 80 39.51 5.26 -50.59
C PRO A 80 38.13 4.63 -50.32
N GLY A 81 37.06 5.20 -50.91
CA GLY A 81 35.60 5.07 -50.62
C GLY A 81 34.93 3.69 -50.41
N ASN A 82 35.67 2.72 -49.87
CA ASN A 82 35.30 1.34 -49.61
C ASN A 82 35.04 1.08 -48.12
N LYS A 83 35.11 2.12 -47.26
CA LYS A 83 34.88 1.99 -45.82
C LYS A 83 33.88 3.03 -45.33
N LEU A 84 32.97 2.60 -44.45
CA LEU A 84 31.91 3.43 -43.86
C LEU A 84 32.03 3.41 -42.33
N ARG A 85 31.66 4.51 -41.68
CA ARG A 85 31.47 4.61 -40.23
C ARG A 85 30.23 5.40 -39.89
N ILE A 86 29.67 5.19 -38.70
CA ILE A 86 28.72 6.12 -38.10
C ILE A 86 29.50 7.31 -37.52
N VAL A 87 28.96 8.52 -37.68
CA VAL A 87 29.65 9.76 -37.31
C VAL A 87 29.78 9.90 -35.79
N LEU A 88 28.73 9.55 -35.04
CA LEU A 88 28.67 9.68 -33.59
C LEU A 88 28.86 8.33 -32.91
N ASP A 89 29.99 8.17 -32.23
CA ASP A 89 30.38 6.92 -31.55
C ASP A 89 29.31 6.43 -30.55
N PRO A 90 28.73 7.26 -29.64
CA PRO A 90 27.68 6.79 -28.72
C PRO A 90 26.38 6.37 -29.44
N LEU A 91 26.09 6.95 -30.60
CA LEU A 91 24.95 6.56 -31.41
C LEU A 91 25.23 5.21 -32.11
N ALA A 92 26.45 5.00 -32.58
CA ALA A 92 26.88 3.72 -33.17
C ALA A 92 26.80 2.59 -32.14
N GLU A 93 27.30 2.82 -30.92
CA GLU A 93 27.21 1.87 -29.81
C GLU A 93 25.76 1.53 -29.45
N TYR A 94 24.89 2.53 -29.30
CA TYR A 94 23.49 2.32 -28.98
C TYR A 94 22.72 1.57 -30.07
N LEU A 95 22.93 1.93 -31.34
CA LEU A 95 22.23 1.29 -32.46
C LEU A 95 22.73 -0.14 -32.69
N ALA A 96 24.03 -0.39 -32.55
CA ALA A 96 24.59 -1.73 -32.61
C ALA A 96 24.09 -2.59 -31.45
N ALA A 97 24.00 -2.03 -30.25
CA ALA A 97 23.47 -2.71 -29.07
C ALA A 97 22.00 -3.11 -29.25
N LEU A 98 21.18 -2.19 -29.75
CA LEU A 98 19.77 -2.44 -30.04
C LEU A 98 19.60 -3.55 -31.10
N HIS A 99 20.40 -3.48 -32.17
CA HIS A 99 20.43 -4.52 -33.20
C HIS A 99 20.75 -5.90 -32.62
N TRP A 100 21.79 -5.96 -31.79
CA TRP A 100 22.23 -7.21 -31.16
C TRP A 100 21.17 -7.79 -30.21
N VAL A 101 20.59 -6.96 -29.33
CA VAL A 101 19.54 -7.39 -28.40
C VAL A 101 18.32 -7.94 -29.14
N ASP A 102 17.94 -7.32 -30.26
CA ASP A 102 16.83 -7.80 -31.09
C ASP A 102 17.16 -9.14 -31.78
N GLN A 103 18.40 -9.39 -32.20
CA GLN A 103 18.84 -10.69 -32.73
C GLN A 103 18.80 -11.80 -31.68
N CYS A 104 19.21 -11.51 -30.44
CA CYS A 104 19.18 -12.48 -29.33
C CYS A 104 17.78 -13.05 -29.05
N ARG A 105 16.71 -12.41 -29.53
CA ARG A 105 15.33 -12.90 -29.38
C ARG A 105 15.09 -14.26 -30.02
N GLU A 106 15.82 -14.60 -31.09
CA GLU A 106 15.62 -15.86 -31.81
C GLU A 106 16.06 -17.08 -30.99
N ASN A 107 17.11 -16.94 -30.19
CA ASN A 107 17.63 -18.01 -29.35
C ASN A 107 18.35 -17.46 -28.09
N PRO A 108 17.60 -16.95 -27.09
CA PRO A 108 18.18 -16.23 -25.96
C PRO A 108 19.05 -17.11 -25.06
N ALA A 109 18.74 -18.41 -24.92
CA ALA A 109 19.46 -19.34 -24.05
C ALA A 109 20.91 -19.60 -24.53
N GLU A 110 21.16 -19.56 -25.83
CA GLU A 110 22.50 -19.75 -26.40
C GLU A 110 23.20 -18.42 -26.70
N SER A 111 22.44 -17.40 -27.14
CA SER A 111 23.01 -16.12 -27.58
C SER A 111 23.66 -15.33 -26.46
N TRP A 112 23.07 -15.32 -25.25
CA TRP A 112 23.60 -14.56 -24.12
C TRP A 112 24.91 -15.12 -23.54
N PRO A 113 25.02 -16.44 -23.24
CA PRO A 113 26.31 -17.01 -22.83
C PRO A 113 27.39 -16.84 -23.90
N ALA A 114 27.07 -17.12 -25.17
CA ALA A 114 28.01 -16.96 -26.27
C ALA A 114 28.50 -15.50 -26.42
N PHE A 115 27.61 -14.53 -26.23
CA PHE A 115 27.98 -13.12 -26.23
C PHE A 115 28.95 -12.77 -25.09
N LEU A 116 28.65 -13.21 -23.87
CA LEU A 116 29.51 -12.95 -22.71
C LEU A 116 30.91 -13.56 -22.87
N ASP A 117 31.00 -14.75 -23.44
CA ASP A 117 32.27 -15.41 -23.75
C ASP A 117 33.04 -14.68 -24.87
N SER A 118 32.32 -14.19 -25.88
CA SER A 118 32.93 -13.44 -26.99
C SER A 118 33.60 -12.14 -26.53
N ILE A 119 33.08 -11.50 -25.48
CA ILE A 119 33.66 -10.25 -24.93
C ILE A 119 35.10 -10.51 -24.46
N ASP A 120 35.33 -11.60 -23.71
CA ASP A 120 36.67 -11.93 -23.21
C ASP A 120 37.63 -12.26 -24.36
N GLN A 121 37.14 -12.96 -25.37
CA GLN A 121 37.93 -13.30 -26.56
C GLN A 121 38.33 -12.04 -27.35
N VAL A 122 37.40 -11.11 -27.56
CA VAL A 122 37.66 -9.84 -28.27
C VAL A 122 38.69 -9.02 -27.51
N LEU A 123 38.53 -8.83 -26.20
CA LEU A 123 39.48 -8.08 -25.37
C LEU A 123 40.88 -8.73 -25.36
N ALA A 124 40.96 -10.06 -25.32
CA ALA A 124 42.23 -10.78 -25.38
C ALA A 124 42.91 -10.64 -26.76
N GLN A 125 42.15 -10.68 -27.85
CA GLN A 125 42.68 -10.55 -29.21
C GLN A 125 43.17 -9.14 -29.52
N THR A 126 42.47 -8.12 -29.03
CA THR A 126 42.83 -6.72 -29.30
C THR A 126 43.80 -6.13 -28.29
N ASN A 127 44.10 -6.85 -27.19
CA ASN A 127 44.93 -6.40 -26.08
C ASN A 127 44.44 -5.07 -25.46
N ASP A 128 43.12 -4.90 -25.43
CA ASP A 128 42.47 -3.69 -24.90
C ASP A 128 41.99 -3.90 -23.46
N PRO A 129 41.95 -2.83 -22.64
CA PRO A 129 41.26 -2.87 -21.36
C PRO A 129 39.73 -2.91 -21.56
N PRO A 130 38.97 -3.45 -20.59
CA PRO A 130 37.50 -3.44 -20.64
C PRO A 130 36.87 -2.05 -20.85
N THR A 131 37.56 -0.98 -20.44
CA THR A 131 37.15 0.41 -20.65
C THR A 131 37.03 0.79 -22.13
N ALA A 132 37.73 0.08 -23.03
CA ALA A 132 37.72 0.37 -24.47
C ALA A 132 36.37 0.04 -25.15
N ILE A 133 35.58 -0.88 -24.59
CA ILE A 133 34.26 -1.30 -25.10
C ILE A 133 33.13 -0.93 -24.13
N GLN A 134 33.45 -0.14 -23.10
CA GLN A 134 32.53 0.18 -22.00
C GLN A 134 31.23 0.84 -22.50
N GLY A 135 31.32 1.75 -23.47
CA GLY A 135 30.16 2.42 -24.06
C GLY A 135 29.18 1.44 -24.71
N PHE A 136 29.69 0.52 -25.53
CA PHE A 136 28.90 -0.56 -26.12
C PHE A 136 28.28 -1.49 -25.07
N LEU A 137 29.04 -1.95 -24.06
CA LEU A 137 28.50 -2.84 -23.01
C LEU A 137 27.39 -2.18 -22.19
N LEU A 138 27.54 -0.89 -21.87
CA LEU A 138 26.50 -0.12 -21.20
C LEU A 138 25.27 0.08 -22.09
N ALA A 139 25.47 0.31 -23.39
CA ALA A 139 24.38 0.42 -24.34
C ALA A 139 23.58 -0.90 -24.48
N VAL A 140 24.26 -2.06 -24.52
CA VAL A 140 23.61 -3.38 -24.51
C VAL A 140 22.83 -3.57 -23.22
N ARG A 141 23.43 -3.26 -22.06
CA ARG A 141 22.77 -3.32 -20.75
C ARG A 141 21.49 -2.48 -20.71
N ASP A 142 21.53 -1.25 -21.20
CA ASP A 142 20.37 -0.36 -21.20
C ASP A 142 19.28 -0.86 -22.16
N CYS A 143 19.66 -1.39 -23.33
CA CYS A 143 18.71 -2.03 -24.25
C CYS A 143 18.07 -3.29 -23.63
N CYS A 144 18.84 -4.11 -22.91
CA CYS A 144 18.33 -5.27 -22.17
C CYS A 144 17.25 -4.88 -21.16
N LYS A 145 17.46 -3.79 -20.42
CA LYS A 145 16.47 -3.29 -19.44
C LYS A 145 15.19 -2.82 -20.10
N VAL A 146 15.30 -2.10 -21.22
CA VAL A 146 14.13 -1.59 -21.96
C VAL A 146 13.34 -2.74 -22.60
N LYS A 147 14.04 -3.73 -23.17
CA LYS A 147 13.45 -4.87 -23.90
C LYS A 147 13.32 -6.14 -23.08
N GLN A 148 13.45 -6.08 -21.74
CA GLN A 148 13.58 -7.26 -20.87
C GLN A 148 12.50 -8.33 -21.15
N LYS A 149 11.23 -7.90 -21.26
CA LYS A 149 10.09 -8.79 -21.55
C LYS A 149 10.04 -9.23 -23.03
N GLU A 150 10.36 -8.34 -23.96
CA GLU A 150 10.29 -8.60 -25.41
C GLU A 150 11.39 -9.55 -25.90
N ALA A 151 12.59 -9.42 -25.34
CA ALA A 151 13.79 -10.16 -25.71
C ALA A 151 14.12 -11.30 -24.74
N GLN A 152 13.24 -11.60 -23.78
CA GLN A 152 13.40 -12.67 -22.78
C GLN A 152 14.78 -12.65 -22.11
N VAL A 153 15.26 -11.46 -21.75
CA VAL A 153 16.61 -11.30 -21.22
C VAL A 153 16.67 -11.83 -19.79
N PRO A 154 17.56 -12.78 -19.46
CA PRO A 154 17.75 -13.24 -18.09
C PRO A 154 18.16 -12.09 -17.16
N GLU A 155 17.69 -12.10 -15.91
CA GLU A 155 17.90 -11.00 -14.95
C GLU A 155 19.37 -10.78 -14.59
N GLU A 156 20.20 -11.80 -14.78
CA GLU A 156 21.63 -11.77 -14.46
C GLU A 156 22.47 -11.03 -15.53
N ILE A 157 21.95 -10.90 -16.76
CA ILE A 157 22.69 -10.35 -17.90
C ILE A 157 23.07 -8.87 -17.70
N PRO A 158 22.18 -7.96 -17.28
CA PRO A 158 22.56 -6.57 -17.03
C PRO A 158 23.68 -6.40 -16.00
N ASP A 159 23.70 -7.25 -14.96
CA ASP A 159 24.73 -7.22 -13.93
C ASP A 159 26.05 -7.85 -14.43
N ALA A 160 25.98 -8.91 -15.25
CA ALA A 160 27.15 -9.47 -15.91
C ALA A 160 27.82 -8.47 -16.87
N LEU A 161 27.02 -7.74 -17.66
CA LEU A 161 27.51 -6.71 -18.57
C LEU A 161 28.18 -5.54 -17.83
N ALA A 162 27.60 -5.11 -16.70
CA ALA A 162 28.21 -4.10 -15.85
C ALA A 162 29.59 -4.54 -15.32
N ARG A 163 29.72 -5.80 -14.85
CA ARG A 163 31.02 -6.35 -14.42
C ARG A 163 32.03 -6.42 -15.55
N LYS A 164 31.61 -6.87 -16.74
CA LYS A 164 32.45 -6.87 -17.95
C LYS A 164 32.88 -5.47 -18.36
N ALA A 165 32.05 -4.46 -18.09
CA ALA A 165 32.36 -3.05 -18.31
C ALA A 165 33.28 -2.43 -17.23
N GLY A 166 33.76 -3.23 -16.27
CA GLY A 166 34.60 -2.78 -15.16
C GLY A 166 33.86 -1.94 -14.11
N LEU A 167 32.53 -2.06 -14.04
CA LEU A 167 31.67 -1.30 -13.14
C LEU A 167 31.04 -2.23 -12.11
N ASP A 168 30.85 -1.72 -10.90
CA ASP A 168 30.07 -2.43 -9.88
C ASP A 168 28.56 -2.28 -10.21
N PRO A 169 27.83 -3.39 -10.44
CA PRO A 169 26.38 -3.33 -10.63
C PRO A 169 25.63 -2.66 -9.47
N ALA A 170 26.12 -2.80 -8.24
CA ALA A 170 25.50 -2.19 -7.07
C ALA A 170 25.66 -0.65 -7.09
N GLU A 171 26.85 -0.14 -7.44
CA GLU A 171 27.07 1.30 -7.62
C GLU A 171 26.22 1.86 -8.75
N LEU A 172 26.11 1.16 -9.88
CA LEU A 172 25.25 1.60 -10.98
C LEU A 172 23.77 1.66 -10.59
N LYS A 173 23.26 0.64 -9.89
CA LYS A 173 21.90 0.64 -9.34
C LYS A 173 21.70 1.84 -8.41
N LYS A 174 22.69 2.16 -7.56
CA LYS A 174 22.67 3.34 -6.68
C LYS A 174 22.65 4.66 -7.47
N ILE A 175 23.41 4.77 -8.56
CA ILE A 175 23.40 5.98 -9.42
C ILE A 175 22.05 6.16 -10.10
N GLU A 176 21.48 5.08 -10.66
CA GLU A 176 20.16 5.09 -11.28
C GLU A 176 19.07 5.47 -10.28
N GLU A 177 19.13 4.88 -9.09
CA GLU A 177 18.24 5.19 -7.98
C GLU A 177 18.34 6.67 -7.58
N ASN A 178 19.57 7.18 -7.42
CA ASN A 178 19.80 8.59 -7.12
C ASN A 178 19.25 9.53 -8.19
N ARG A 179 19.37 9.17 -9.48
CA ARG A 179 18.81 9.93 -10.60
C ARG A 179 17.29 9.89 -10.57
N ARG A 180 16.68 8.74 -10.29
CA ARG A 180 15.23 8.61 -10.14
C ARG A 180 14.71 9.46 -8.99
N ILE A 181 15.37 9.45 -7.84
CA ILE A 181 15.01 10.30 -6.70
C ILE A 181 15.14 11.78 -7.08
N SER A 182 16.18 12.17 -7.82
CA SER A 182 16.31 13.57 -8.29
C SER A 182 15.17 13.98 -9.22
N LEU A 183 14.69 13.08 -10.09
CA LEU A 183 13.51 13.34 -10.92
C LEU A 183 12.26 13.48 -10.05
N LEU A 184 12.02 12.56 -9.12
CA LEU A 184 10.88 12.65 -8.20
C LEU A 184 10.88 13.94 -7.36
N ILE A 185 12.05 14.40 -6.93
CA ILE A 185 12.17 15.70 -6.23
C ILE A 185 11.76 16.86 -7.15
N SER A 186 12.11 16.80 -8.43
CA SER A 186 11.65 17.79 -9.42
C SER A 186 10.13 17.72 -9.62
N ASP A 187 9.57 16.51 -9.65
CA ASP A 187 8.14 16.27 -9.85
C ASP A 187 7.28 16.78 -8.68
N LEU A 188 7.85 16.98 -7.48
CA LEU A 188 7.17 17.65 -6.36
C LEU A 188 6.77 19.10 -6.67
N ALA A 189 7.40 19.72 -7.68
CA ALA A 189 7.08 21.07 -8.15
C ALA A 189 6.29 21.06 -9.48
N ASP A 190 5.80 19.90 -9.93
CA ASP A 190 5.05 19.80 -11.17
C ASP A 190 3.73 20.61 -11.08
N PRO A 191 3.31 21.30 -12.15
CA PRO A 191 2.01 21.99 -12.19
C PRO A 191 0.82 21.05 -11.91
N ASP A 192 0.91 19.79 -12.32
CA ASP A 192 -0.13 18.78 -12.13
C ASP A 192 -0.04 18.16 -10.73
N GLU A 193 -1.16 18.21 -10.02
CA GLU A 193 -1.29 17.72 -8.64
C GLU A 193 -1.07 16.21 -8.54
N GLU A 194 -1.56 15.43 -9.50
CA GLU A 194 -1.47 13.97 -9.42
C GLU A 194 0.00 13.52 -9.47
N TYR A 195 0.82 14.24 -10.25
CA TYR A 195 2.25 14.01 -10.33
C TYR A 195 2.94 14.37 -9.01
N ARG A 196 2.59 15.50 -8.38
CA ARG A 196 3.14 15.87 -7.05
C ARG A 196 2.82 14.83 -5.99
N ILE A 197 1.57 14.39 -5.89
CA ILE A 197 1.13 13.38 -4.91
C ILE A 197 1.85 12.06 -5.16
N ARG A 198 1.90 11.60 -6.41
CA ARG A 198 2.60 10.36 -6.78
C ARG A 198 4.09 10.45 -6.47
N ALA A 199 4.73 11.58 -6.73
CA ALA A 199 6.13 11.81 -6.44
C ALA A 199 6.40 11.76 -4.93
N ALA A 200 5.59 12.43 -4.12
CA ALA A 200 5.70 12.40 -2.65
C ALA A 200 5.60 10.95 -2.13
N LYS A 201 4.57 10.23 -2.56
CA LYS A 201 4.36 8.82 -2.20
C LYS A 201 5.54 7.93 -2.56
N ASP A 202 6.04 8.06 -3.78
CA ASP A 202 7.18 7.26 -4.26
C ASP A 202 8.48 7.59 -3.52
N LEU A 203 8.68 8.85 -3.11
CA LEU A 203 9.81 9.24 -2.27
C LEU A 203 9.70 8.62 -0.87
N GLY A 204 8.53 8.66 -0.24
CA GLY A 204 8.29 8.03 1.05
C GLY A 204 8.59 6.53 1.06
N LYS A 205 8.23 5.80 -0.01
CA LYS A 205 8.50 4.36 -0.16
C LYS A 205 9.98 3.99 -0.33
N ARG A 206 10.81 4.93 -0.80
CA ARG A 206 12.25 4.70 -1.04
C ARG A 206 13.09 4.79 0.24
N GLY A 207 12.48 5.18 1.36
CA GLY A 207 13.12 5.23 2.68
C GLY A 207 14.39 6.08 2.68
N LEU A 208 15.44 5.58 3.34
CA LEU A 208 16.69 6.33 3.57
C LEU A 208 17.35 6.85 2.28
N ALA A 209 17.18 6.17 1.13
CA ALA A 209 17.74 6.64 -0.14
C ALA A 209 17.19 8.02 -0.55
N ALA A 210 15.93 8.30 -0.21
CA ALA A 210 15.22 9.54 -0.50
C ALA A 210 15.40 10.63 0.57
N ALA A 211 16.32 10.46 1.54
CA ALA A 211 16.62 11.44 2.59
C ALA A 211 16.82 12.89 2.08
N LYS A 212 17.42 13.05 0.90
CA LYS A 212 17.64 14.36 0.27
C LYS A 212 16.36 15.10 -0.14
N ALA A 213 15.20 14.42 -0.17
CA ALA A 213 13.91 15.00 -0.52
C ALA A 213 13.19 15.64 0.69
N THR A 214 13.68 15.43 1.91
CA THR A 214 13.04 15.92 3.14
C THR A 214 12.69 17.41 3.11
N PRO A 215 13.57 18.34 2.68
CA PRO A 215 13.23 19.77 2.63
C PRO A 215 12.09 20.07 1.65
N ASN A 216 12.03 19.36 0.52
CA ASN A 216 10.98 19.53 -0.49
C ASN A 216 9.62 19.03 0.01
N LEU A 217 9.61 17.90 0.72
CA LEU A 217 8.40 17.36 1.33
C LEU A 217 7.88 18.25 2.47
N LEU A 218 8.77 18.79 3.30
CA LEU A 218 8.41 19.80 4.31
C LEU A 218 7.79 21.04 3.65
N GLY A 219 8.44 21.59 2.62
CA GLY A 219 7.90 22.73 1.87
C GLY A 219 6.54 22.44 1.21
N MET A 220 6.32 21.20 0.75
CA MET A 220 5.01 20.78 0.22
C MET A 220 3.94 20.68 1.31
N ALA A 221 4.28 20.16 2.50
CA ALA A 221 3.35 20.05 3.64
C ALA A 221 2.95 21.43 4.22
N GLU A 222 3.91 22.35 4.30
CA GLU A 222 3.73 23.69 4.87
C GLU A 222 3.05 24.70 3.93
N ASN A 223 3.03 24.44 2.62
CA ASN A 223 2.53 25.40 1.64
C ASN A 223 0.99 25.44 1.60
N PRO A 224 0.34 26.53 2.04
CA PRO A 224 -1.13 26.63 2.04
C PRO A 224 -1.74 26.72 0.64
N ASN A 225 -0.94 26.97 -0.40
CA ASN A 225 -1.41 26.94 -1.79
C ASN A 225 -1.44 25.53 -2.40
N GLN A 226 -0.93 24.52 -1.68
CA GLN A 226 -1.10 23.12 -2.08
C GLN A 226 -2.47 22.62 -1.63
N THR A 227 -2.95 21.61 -2.35
CA THR A 227 -4.18 20.92 -1.96
C THR A 227 -4.00 20.16 -0.65
N LEU A 228 -5.09 19.95 0.08
CA LEU A 228 -5.06 19.17 1.32
C LEU A 228 -4.50 17.76 1.07
N GLU A 229 -4.86 17.11 -0.03
CA GLU A 229 -4.37 15.77 -0.36
C GLU A 229 -2.86 15.73 -0.55
N ALA A 230 -2.31 16.68 -1.31
CA ALA A 230 -0.87 16.86 -1.48
C ALA A 230 -0.15 17.07 -0.14
N ARG A 231 -0.67 17.96 0.72
CA ARG A 231 -0.06 18.25 2.02
C ARG A 231 -0.08 17.03 2.94
N LEU A 232 -1.18 16.29 2.97
CA LEU A 232 -1.30 15.06 3.77
C LEU A 232 -0.37 13.94 3.27
N GLU A 233 -0.23 13.76 1.95
CA GLU A 233 0.70 12.75 1.41
C GLU A 233 2.17 13.10 1.71
N ALA A 234 2.52 14.38 1.68
CA ALA A 234 3.85 14.84 2.10
C ALA A 234 4.11 14.52 3.57
N LEU A 235 3.15 14.77 4.47
CA LEU A 235 3.25 14.42 5.89
C LEU A 235 3.42 12.92 6.13
N ARG A 236 2.62 12.07 5.45
CA ARG A 236 2.79 10.60 5.51
C ARG A 236 4.19 10.18 5.07
N SER A 237 4.67 10.76 3.97
CA SER A 237 6.00 10.48 3.41
C SER A 237 7.12 10.90 4.37
N LEU A 238 6.97 12.05 5.04
CA LEU A 238 7.89 12.51 6.10
C LEU A 238 7.90 11.58 7.31
N GLY A 239 6.73 11.08 7.73
CA GLY A 239 6.62 10.05 8.76
C GLY A 239 7.44 8.80 8.43
N ASN A 240 7.28 8.28 7.21
CA ASN A 240 8.04 7.12 6.72
C ASN A 240 9.56 7.40 6.67
N LEU A 241 9.98 8.58 6.20
CA LEU A 241 11.39 8.94 6.15
C LEU A 241 12.00 9.10 7.54
N GLY A 242 11.31 9.74 8.48
CA GLY A 242 11.79 9.89 9.86
C GLY A 242 11.85 8.57 10.62
N ALA A 243 11.03 7.58 10.27
CA ALA A 243 11.13 6.23 10.81
C ALA A 243 12.41 5.48 10.36
N CYS A 244 13.05 5.90 9.25
CA CYS A 244 14.20 5.19 8.68
C CYS A 244 15.52 5.42 9.44
N SER A 245 15.69 6.53 10.17
CA SER A 245 16.90 6.80 10.96
C SER A 245 16.69 7.88 12.02
N ASP A 246 17.42 7.80 13.13
CA ASP A 246 17.35 8.81 14.19
C ASP A 246 17.83 10.20 13.73
N SER A 247 18.76 10.27 12.76
CA SER A 247 19.19 11.54 12.18
C SER A 247 18.05 12.23 11.44
N LEU A 248 17.35 11.52 10.55
CA LEU A 248 16.19 12.08 9.84
C LEU A 248 15.06 12.44 10.80
N LYS A 249 14.82 11.61 11.82
CA LYS A 249 13.84 11.89 12.86
C LYS A 249 14.15 13.21 13.58
N ALA A 250 15.42 13.44 13.94
CA ALA A 250 15.85 14.67 14.59
C ALA A 250 15.69 15.91 13.70
N ASP A 251 15.83 15.76 12.38
CA ASP A 251 15.65 16.85 11.42
C ASP A 251 14.17 17.16 11.14
N ILE A 252 13.31 16.13 11.06
CA ILE A 252 11.90 16.26 10.66
C ILE A 252 10.99 16.59 11.84
N ALA A 253 11.16 15.93 12.99
CA ALA A 253 10.24 16.02 14.11
C ALA A 253 9.99 17.46 14.62
N PRO A 254 11.01 18.35 14.74
CA PRO A 254 10.78 19.72 15.17
C PRO A 254 9.83 20.51 14.26
N GLN A 255 9.91 20.30 12.94
CA GLN A 255 9.03 20.97 11.98
C GLN A 255 7.59 20.45 12.05
N LEU A 256 7.43 19.13 12.22
CA LEU A 256 6.12 18.54 12.42
C LEU A 256 5.48 18.97 13.74
N ILE A 257 6.28 19.14 14.81
CA ILE A 257 5.82 19.69 16.09
C ILE A 257 5.39 21.15 15.91
N ALA A 258 6.14 21.95 15.14
CA ALA A 258 5.75 23.32 14.84
C ALA A 258 4.40 23.37 14.11
N LEU A 259 4.23 22.57 13.05
CA LEU A 259 2.94 22.42 12.34
C LEU A 259 1.81 21.99 13.28
N LEU A 260 2.05 20.99 14.13
CA LEU A 260 1.09 20.47 15.10
C LEU A 260 0.59 21.55 16.07
N GLN A 261 1.49 22.44 16.50
CA GLN A 261 1.25 23.50 17.48
C GLN A 261 0.72 24.81 16.89
N GLN A 262 0.60 24.92 15.56
CA GLN A 262 0.07 26.14 14.93
C GLN A 262 -1.35 26.47 15.44
N ASP A 263 -1.56 27.75 15.75
CA ASP A 263 -2.90 28.28 16.07
C ASP A 263 -3.82 28.14 14.86
N HIS A 264 -5.05 27.70 15.11
CA HIS A 264 -6.01 27.38 14.08
C HIS A 264 -7.20 28.34 14.14
N ASP A 265 -7.56 28.88 12.98
CA ASP A 265 -8.85 29.52 12.75
C ASP A 265 -9.92 28.43 12.54
N PRO A 266 -10.94 28.32 13.41
CA PRO A 266 -12.05 27.35 13.30
C PRO A 266 -12.71 27.27 11.92
N ASN A 267 -12.55 28.30 11.09
CA ASN A 267 -13.12 28.36 9.74
C ASN A 267 -12.24 27.73 8.65
N GLN A 268 -11.07 27.16 9.00
CA GLN A 268 -10.13 26.55 8.06
C GLN A 268 -9.96 25.04 8.34
N PRO A 269 -10.85 24.18 7.79
CA PRO A 269 -10.83 22.74 8.06
C PRO A 269 -9.57 22.03 7.54
N ASP A 270 -8.96 22.56 6.47
CA ASP A 270 -7.76 21.99 5.86
C ASP A 270 -6.55 22.08 6.80
N GLU A 271 -6.38 23.20 7.50
CA GLU A 271 -5.29 23.36 8.47
C GLU A 271 -5.44 22.43 9.67
N LEU A 272 -6.68 22.17 10.12
CA LEU A 272 -6.93 21.18 11.16
C LEU A 272 -6.55 19.76 10.69
N ALA A 273 -6.86 19.42 9.43
CA ALA A 273 -6.47 18.15 8.86
C ALA A 273 -4.95 18.01 8.71
N VAL A 274 -4.24 19.09 8.36
CA VAL A 274 -2.77 19.14 8.31
C VAL A 274 -2.16 18.94 9.69
N ARG A 275 -2.68 19.60 10.74
CA ARG A 275 -2.26 19.39 12.13
C ARG A 275 -2.44 17.94 12.57
N ARG A 276 -3.57 17.33 12.21
CA ARG A 276 -3.81 15.90 12.45
C ARG A 276 -2.79 15.03 11.69
N GLY A 277 -2.53 15.33 10.43
CA GLY A 277 -1.53 14.61 9.63
C GLY A 277 -0.11 14.74 10.20
N ALA A 278 0.24 15.89 10.79
CA ALA A 278 1.52 16.07 11.49
C ALA A 278 1.59 15.20 12.76
N ALA A 279 0.48 15.09 13.52
CA ALA A 279 0.40 14.17 14.65
C ALA A 279 0.62 12.71 14.22
N GLU A 280 -0.05 12.26 13.16
CA GLU A 280 0.08 10.91 12.60
C GLU A 280 1.51 10.63 12.12
N ALA A 281 2.13 11.59 11.41
CA ALA A 281 3.50 11.50 10.94
C ALA A 281 4.51 11.40 12.10
N LEU A 282 4.33 12.16 13.18
CA LEU A 282 5.11 12.05 14.42
C LEU A 282 4.96 10.67 15.06
N GLY A 283 3.72 10.15 15.09
CA GLY A 283 3.43 8.79 15.54
C GLY A 283 4.20 7.73 14.76
N ALA A 284 4.17 7.81 13.43
CA ALA A 284 4.84 6.87 12.53
C ALA A 284 6.37 6.83 12.74
N MET A 285 7.00 7.95 13.06
CA MET A 285 8.44 8.02 13.37
C MET A 285 8.79 7.86 14.85
N GLN A 286 7.81 7.51 15.70
CA GLN A 286 7.98 7.38 17.15
C GLN A 286 8.54 8.65 17.83
N ALA A 287 8.01 9.83 17.48
CA ALA A 287 8.46 11.13 17.98
C ALA A 287 7.31 11.97 18.57
N GLY A 288 7.64 13.05 19.30
CA GLY A 288 6.65 14.05 19.76
C GLY A 288 5.71 13.58 20.88
N LYS A 289 6.11 12.59 21.69
CA LYS A 289 5.24 11.98 22.73
C LYS A 289 4.66 13.01 23.70
N ALA A 290 5.46 13.98 24.16
CA ALA A 290 5.02 14.96 25.14
C ALA A 290 3.99 15.94 24.56
N GLU A 291 4.22 16.37 23.32
CA GLU A 291 3.38 17.30 22.57
C GLU A 291 2.04 16.66 22.22
N LEU A 292 2.05 15.41 21.76
CA LEU A 292 0.84 14.64 21.49
C LEU A 292 0.02 14.41 22.76
N GLN A 293 0.68 14.12 23.89
CA GLN A 293 0.00 13.95 25.17
C GLN A 293 -0.64 15.26 25.65
N ALA A 294 0.02 16.40 25.44
CA ALA A 294 -0.53 17.72 25.77
C ALA A 294 -1.79 18.04 24.95
N ILE A 295 -1.79 17.72 23.65
CA ILE A 295 -2.96 17.88 22.79
C ILE A 295 -4.11 16.96 23.23
N LEU A 296 -3.80 15.69 23.46
CA LEU A 296 -4.80 14.69 23.88
C LEU A 296 -5.51 15.12 25.18
N ASN A 297 -4.77 15.67 26.14
CA ASN A 297 -5.30 16.07 27.45
C ASN A 297 -5.98 17.45 27.46
N ASN A 298 -5.93 18.21 26.37
CA ASN A 298 -6.52 19.54 26.31
C ASN A 298 -7.93 19.49 25.69
N ASP A 299 -8.96 19.58 26.54
CA ASP A 299 -10.37 19.55 26.09
C ASP A 299 -10.79 20.73 25.20
N GLN A 300 -9.97 21.79 25.11
CA GLN A 300 -10.21 22.90 24.18
C GLN A 300 -9.71 22.61 22.76
N GLN A 301 -8.91 21.56 22.55
CA GLN A 301 -8.47 21.18 21.21
C GLN A 301 -9.61 20.47 20.45
N PRO A 302 -9.70 20.63 19.12
CA PRO A 302 -10.71 19.96 18.32
C PRO A 302 -10.66 18.43 18.48
N LEU A 303 -11.84 17.80 18.51
CA LEU A 303 -11.98 16.34 18.71
C LEU A 303 -11.14 15.53 17.71
N THR A 304 -11.17 15.90 16.42
CA THR A 304 -10.43 15.22 15.36
C THR A 304 -8.92 15.26 15.57
N LEU A 305 -8.39 16.35 16.12
CA LEU A 305 -6.98 16.49 16.45
C LEU A 305 -6.62 15.64 17.67
N ARG A 306 -7.49 15.59 18.69
CA ARG A 306 -7.30 14.73 19.86
C ARG A 306 -7.37 13.25 19.50
N GLN A 307 -8.26 12.86 18.58
CA GLN A 307 -8.32 11.51 18.01
C GLN A 307 -7.01 11.17 17.28
N GLY A 308 -6.50 12.06 16.43
CA GLY A 308 -5.21 11.90 15.76
C GLY A 308 -4.04 11.76 16.75
N ALA A 309 -4.03 12.58 17.81
CA ALA A 309 -3.00 12.50 18.85
C ALA A 309 -3.06 11.19 19.64
N ALA A 310 -4.25 10.70 19.99
CA ALA A 310 -4.42 9.39 20.62
C ALA A 310 -3.93 8.25 19.72
N ARG A 311 -4.26 8.28 18.43
CA ARG A 311 -3.77 7.29 17.45
C ARG A 311 -2.24 7.34 17.34
N ALA A 312 -1.66 8.53 17.23
CA ALA A 312 -0.21 8.71 17.15
C ALA A 312 0.52 8.21 18.42
N LEU A 313 -0.04 8.45 19.60
CA LEU A 313 0.47 7.90 20.87
C LEU A 313 0.40 6.38 20.92
N GLY A 314 -0.61 5.78 20.29
CA GLY A 314 -0.68 4.33 20.07
C GLY A 314 0.44 3.81 19.17
N LEU A 315 0.84 4.57 18.15
CA LEU A 315 1.92 4.20 17.20
C LEU A 315 3.32 4.37 17.77
N ILE A 316 3.56 5.38 18.61
CA ILE A 316 4.85 5.54 19.34
C ILE A 316 5.17 4.27 20.15
N GLY A 317 4.14 3.49 20.45
CA GLY A 317 4.25 2.26 21.18
C GLY A 317 4.54 2.54 22.65
N ALA A 318 4.02 1.66 23.48
CA ALA A 318 4.63 1.37 24.75
C ALA A 318 5.10 -0.08 24.67
N PRO A 319 6.16 -0.48 25.40
CA PRO A 319 6.51 -1.89 25.50
C PRO A 319 5.27 -2.74 25.75
N SER A 320 5.18 -3.91 25.13
CA SER A 320 4.02 -4.80 25.29
C SER A 320 3.62 -4.93 26.77
N GLY A 321 2.34 -4.74 27.08
CA GLY A 321 1.79 -4.74 28.44
C GLY A 321 1.71 -3.36 29.10
N GLN A 322 2.36 -2.33 28.53
CA GLN A 322 2.31 -0.99 29.10
C GLN A 322 1.02 -0.22 28.72
N PRO A 323 0.52 0.65 29.60
CA PRO A 323 -0.65 1.46 29.32
C PRO A 323 -0.41 2.48 28.19
N VAL A 324 -1.28 2.45 27.18
CA VAL A 324 -1.33 3.43 26.09
C VAL A 324 -2.50 4.39 26.34
N PRO A 325 -2.30 5.71 26.28
CA PRO A 325 -3.39 6.68 26.44
C PRO A 325 -4.32 6.63 25.23
N MET A 326 -5.61 6.39 25.49
CA MET A 326 -6.64 6.31 24.46
C MET A 326 -7.75 7.33 24.74
N LEU A 327 -8.41 7.79 23.67
CA LEU A 327 -9.54 8.71 23.75
C LEU A 327 -10.86 7.93 23.66
N ILE A 328 -11.57 7.89 24.79
CA ILE A 328 -12.94 7.41 24.85
C ILE A 328 -13.86 8.57 24.52
N ALA A 329 -14.78 8.38 23.58
CA ALA A 329 -15.80 9.36 23.22
C ALA A 329 -17.19 8.77 23.45
N GLN A 330 -18.10 9.57 24.00
CA GLN A 330 -19.50 9.20 24.25
C GLN A 330 -20.40 10.40 23.97
N LEU A 331 -21.64 10.15 23.60
CA LEU A 331 -22.69 11.15 23.52
C LEU A 331 -23.46 11.19 24.84
N ARG A 332 -23.57 12.38 25.41
CA ARG A 332 -24.40 12.67 26.58
C ARG A 332 -25.18 13.93 26.29
N GLU A 333 -26.51 13.85 26.38
CA GLU A 333 -27.42 14.99 26.17
C GLU A 333 -27.16 15.71 24.81
N GLY A 334 -26.83 14.94 23.77
CA GLY A 334 -26.53 15.46 22.43
C GLY A 334 -25.14 16.08 22.24
N GLN A 335 -24.32 16.16 23.29
CA GLN A 335 -22.95 16.65 23.25
C GLN A 335 -21.94 15.51 23.33
N ILE A 336 -20.78 15.69 22.69
CA ILE A 336 -19.67 14.73 22.79
C ILE A 336 -18.91 15.01 24.08
N SER A 337 -18.85 14.01 24.95
CA SER A 337 -17.97 13.96 26.11
C SER A 337 -16.79 13.04 25.80
N THR A 338 -15.60 13.47 26.19
CA THR A 338 -14.37 12.71 25.97
C THR A 338 -13.67 12.41 27.30
N GLN A 339 -13.08 11.22 27.40
CA GLN A 339 -12.24 10.84 28.52
C GLN A 339 -10.95 10.20 28.01
N VAL A 340 -9.81 10.62 28.56
CA VAL A 340 -8.53 9.96 28.30
C VAL A 340 -8.35 8.84 29.33
N LYS A 341 -8.14 7.61 28.85
CA LYS A 341 -7.86 6.45 29.69
C LYS A 341 -6.65 5.71 29.18
N SER A 342 -5.73 5.38 30.08
CA SER A 342 -4.58 4.55 29.74
C SER A 342 -4.96 3.08 29.85
N ILE A 343 -4.89 2.36 28.74
CA ILE A 343 -5.30 0.95 28.65
C ILE A 343 -4.07 0.12 28.30
N PRO A 344 -3.76 -0.93 29.07
CA PRO A 344 -2.67 -1.83 28.74
C PRO A 344 -2.91 -2.55 27.40
N VAL A 345 -1.91 -2.54 26.52
CA VAL A 345 -1.97 -3.19 25.21
C VAL A 345 -0.88 -4.23 25.10
N TYR A 346 -1.26 -5.47 24.79
CA TYR A 346 -0.31 -6.51 24.42
C TYR A 346 0.02 -6.41 22.93
N GLN A 347 1.30 -6.31 22.61
CA GLN A 347 1.77 -6.20 21.22
C GLN A 347 2.29 -7.55 20.75
N GLN A 348 1.59 -8.17 19.81
CA GLN A 348 2.02 -9.38 19.12
C GLN A 348 2.76 -8.99 17.85
N ALA A 349 4.06 -9.26 17.78
CA ALA A 349 4.82 -9.11 16.55
C ALA A 349 4.29 -10.07 15.47
N LEU A 350 4.18 -9.57 14.25
CA LEU A 350 3.84 -10.32 13.03
C LEU A 350 4.99 -10.19 12.02
N PRO A 351 5.02 -11.03 10.98
CA PRO A 351 5.93 -10.83 9.85
C PRO A 351 5.78 -9.46 9.17
N LEU A 352 6.73 -9.11 8.30
CA LEU A 352 6.73 -7.85 7.54
C LEU A 352 6.61 -6.60 8.43
N GLU A 353 7.24 -6.65 9.61
CA GLU A 353 7.30 -5.55 10.59
C GLU A 353 5.92 -5.05 11.05
N GLN A 354 4.90 -5.91 10.96
CA GLN A 354 3.56 -5.61 11.44
C GLN A 354 3.41 -5.95 12.92
N VAL A 355 2.49 -5.28 13.59
CA VAL A 355 2.16 -5.52 15.00
C VAL A 355 0.64 -5.66 15.14
N LEU A 356 0.21 -6.65 15.90
CA LEU A 356 -1.17 -6.85 16.33
C LEU A 356 -1.33 -6.42 17.79
N ASN A 357 -2.10 -5.35 18.01
CA ASN A 357 -2.44 -4.86 19.34
C ASN A 357 -3.65 -5.60 19.89
N LEU A 358 -3.50 -6.24 21.05
CA LEU A 358 -4.57 -6.88 21.80
C LEU A 358 -4.82 -6.13 23.10
N VAL A 359 -6.09 -5.83 23.40
CA VAL A 359 -6.53 -5.26 24.67
C VAL A 359 -7.08 -6.35 25.57
N ALA A 360 -6.82 -6.24 26.88
CA ALA A 360 -7.40 -7.13 27.88
C ALA A 360 -8.85 -6.75 28.14
N ILE A 361 -9.77 -7.66 27.86
CA ILE A 361 -11.19 -7.52 28.14
C ILE A 361 -11.46 -8.15 29.51
N PRO A 362 -11.92 -7.37 30.51
CA PRO A 362 -12.21 -7.92 31.83
C PRO A 362 -13.41 -8.85 31.74
N GLY A 363 -13.35 -10.01 32.40
CA GLY A 363 -14.53 -10.88 32.52
C GLY A 363 -15.63 -10.21 33.34
N GLY A 364 -16.88 -10.56 33.08
CA GLY A 364 -18.03 -9.95 33.72
C GLY A 364 -19.36 -10.52 33.25
N GLU A 365 -20.43 -10.06 33.89
CA GLU A 365 -21.80 -10.41 33.51
C GLU A 365 -22.44 -9.22 32.79
N PHE A 366 -23.18 -9.49 31.72
CA PHE A 366 -23.96 -8.47 31.02
C PHE A 366 -25.29 -9.02 30.50
N LEU A 367 -26.17 -8.10 30.13
CA LEU A 367 -27.43 -8.42 29.47
C LEU A 367 -27.22 -8.37 27.95
N MET A 368 -27.19 -9.54 27.31
CA MET A 368 -27.06 -9.69 25.86
C MET A 368 -28.43 -9.56 25.19
N GLY A 369 -28.51 -8.94 24.01
CA GLY A 369 -29.76 -8.64 23.32
C GLY A 369 -30.25 -7.21 23.57
N SER A 370 -31.47 -6.89 23.13
CA SER A 370 -32.05 -5.53 23.20
C SER A 370 -33.44 -5.53 23.85
N PRO A 371 -33.82 -4.46 24.57
CA PRO A 371 -35.18 -4.34 25.08
C PRO A 371 -36.20 -4.26 23.93
N PRO A 372 -37.47 -4.69 24.14
CA PRO A 372 -38.49 -4.67 23.09
C PRO A 372 -38.75 -3.32 22.44
N GLU A 373 -38.49 -2.23 23.17
CA GLU A 373 -38.72 -0.85 22.76
C GLU A 373 -37.51 -0.22 22.05
N GLU A 374 -36.38 -0.93 21.91
CA GLU A 374 -35.21 -0.42 21.20
C GLU A 374 -35.53 -0.18 19.71
N GLU A 375 -35.28 1.04 19.23
CA GLU A 375 -35.48 1.43 17.83
C GLU A 375 -34.70 0.49 16.88
N GLY A 376 -35.30 0.10 15.76
CA GLY A 376 -34.66 -0.77 14.78
C GLY A 376 -34.63 -2.26 15.14
N ARG A 377 -35.21 -2.67 16.27
CA ARG A 377 -35.50 -4.09 16.59
C ARG A 377 -36.57 -4.69 15.66
N ASP A 378 -37.51 -3.87 15.22
CA ASP A 378 -38.60 -4.21 14.30
C ASP A 378 -38.13 -4.54 12.87
N TYR A 379 -36.86 -4.22 12.55
CA TYR A 379 -36.26 -4.48 11.25
C TYR A 379 -36.34 -5.96 10.85
N TYR A 380 -36.14 -6.89 11.80
CA TYR A 380 -36.17 -8.33 11.51
C TYR A 380 -37.54 -8.79 11.04
N GLN A 381 -38.58 -8.47 11.82
CA GLN A 381 -39.95 -8.83 11.50
C GLN A 381 -40.41 -8.22 10.17
N SER A 382 -39.93 -7.02 9.86
CA SER A 382 -40.32 -6.29 8.64
C SER A 382 -39.61 -6.78 7.37
N ASN A 383 -38.41 -7.35 7.48
CA ASN A 383 -37.56 -7.67 6.32
C ASN A 383 -37.24 -9.16 6.17
N PHE A 384 -37.49 -9.98 7.18
CA PHE A 384 -37.22 -11.43 7.17
C PHE A 384 -38.49 -12.20 7.57
N PRO A 385 -39.37 -12.53 6.61
CA PRO A 385 -40.60 -13.26 6.89
C PRO A 385 -40.39 -14.62 7.54
N ASP A 386 -39.22 -15.25 7.32
CA ASP A 386 -38.81 -16.50 7.96
C ASP A 386 -38.50 -16.37 9.45
N LEU A 387 -38.36 -15.14 9.96
CA LEU A 387 -38.13 -14.82 11.37
C LEU A 387 -39.41 -14.26 12.05
N ALA A 388 -40.55 -14.26 11.36
CA ALA A 388 -41.78 -13.70 11.88
C ALA A 388 -42.22 -14.39 13.20
N GLY A 389 -42.45 -13.59 14.24
CA GLY A 389 -42.88 -14.07 15.55
C GLY A 389 -41.76 -14.63 16.44
N LEU A 390 -40.50 -14.58 15.99
CA LEU A 390 -39.33 -14.96 16.79
C LEU A 390 -38.68 -13.72 17.40
N ASP A 391 -38.25 -13.83 18.65
CA ASP A 391 -37.44 -12.79 19.29
C ASP A 391 -35.95 -13.09 19.09
N VAL A 392 -35.38 -12.47 18.05
CA VAL A 392 -33.97 -12.70 17.65
C VAL A 392 -32.98 -11.93 18.52
N GLU A 393 -33.45 -10.97 19.32
CA GLU A 393 -32.66 -10.10 20.20
C GLU A 393 -33.12 -10.21 21.67
N GLU A 394 -33.68 -11.37 22.07
CA GLU A 394 -34.17 -11.60 23.44
C GLU A 394 -33.09 -11.33 24.49
N GLN A 395 -33.46 -10.55 25.52
CA GLN A 395 -32.54 -10.22 26.60
C GLN A 395 -32.30 -11.40 27.55
N HIS A 396 -31.04 -11.78 27.71
CA HIS A 396 -30.62 -12.84 28.63
C HIS A 396 -29.25 -12.53 29.25
N ARG A 397 -29.00 -13.06 30.46
CA ARG A 397 -27.74 -12.84 31.19
C ARG A 397 -26.67 -13.78 30.67
N VAL A 398 -25.50 -13.23 30.39
CA VAL A 398 -24.31 -13.99 29.96
C VAL A 398 -23.12 -13.57 30.82
N THR A 399 -22.37 -14.55 31.32
CA THR A 399 -21.11 -14.36 32.03
C THR A 399 -19.96 -14.64 31.09
N VAL A 400 -19.17 -13.63 30.75
CA VAL A 400 -18.03 -13.74 29.84
C VAL A 400 -16.75 -13.83 30.66
N PRO A 401 -15.89 -14.85 30.48
CA PRO A 401 -14.59 -14.92 31.13
C PRO A 401 -13.65 -13.82 30.61
N PRO A 402 -12.55 -13.49 31.30
CA PRO A 402 -11.56 -12.56 30.76
C PRO A 402 -10.88 -13.15 29.52
N PHE A 403 -10.63 -12.30 28.52
CA PHE A 403 -9.96 -12.67 27.27
C PHE A 403 -9.19 -11.48 26.70
N SER A 404 -8.40 -11.69 25.65
CA SER A 404 -7.78 -10.60 24.90
C SER A 404 -8.46 -10.45 23.55
N MET A 405 -8.66 -9.23 23.07
CA MET A 405 -9.28 -8.95 21.76
C MET A 405 -8.44 -7.95 20.97
N SER A 406 -8.33 -8.12 19.66
CA SER A 406 -7.64 -7.13 18.84
C SER A 406 -8.33 -5.77 18.93
N GLN A 407 -7.52 -4.74 19.14
CA GLN A 407 -7.96 -3.36 19.34
C GLN A 407 -8.85 -2.86 18.20
N PHE A 408 -8.55 -3.36 17.00
CA PHE A 408 -9.16 -3.02 15.72
C PHE A 408 -9.61 -4.30 15.00
N PRO A 409 -10.48 -4.19 13.97
CA PRO A 409 -10.54 -5.18 12.92
C PRO A 409 -9.15 -5.43 12.32
N ILE A 410 -8.88 -6.65 11.86
CA ILE A 410 -7.60 -6.99 11.23
C ILE A 410 -7.39 -6.10 10.01
N THR A 411 -6.22 -5.47 9.91
CA THR A 411 -5.91 -4.55 8.81
C THR A 411 -5.43 -5.29 7.56
N GLN A 412 -5.47 -4.64 6.41
CA GLN A 412 -4.93 -5.18 5.15
C GLN A 412 -3.43 -5.48 5.25
N ALA A 413 -2.65 -4.67 5.99
CA ALA A 413 -1.24 -4.92 6.21
C ALA A 413 -0.99 -6.15 7.10
N GLN A 414 -1.75 -6.28 8.20
CA GLN A 414 -1.68 -7.46 9.08
C GLN A 414 -2.11 -8.74 8.36
N TRP A 415 -3.18 -8.67 7.56
CA TRP A 415 -3.62 -9.75 6.68
C TRP A 415 -2.50 -10.21 5.75
N ARG A 416 -1.91 -9.27 5.00
CA ARG A 416 -0.84 -9.56 4.03
C ARG A 416 0.38 -10.19 4.70
N ALA A 417 0.77 -9.69 5.88
CA ALA A 417 1.85 -10.27 6.66
C ALA A 417 1.62 -11.75 6.98
N VAL A 418 0.43 -12.12 7.44
CA VAL A 418 0.09 -13.52 7.74
C VAL A 418 -0.08 -14.36 6.47
N ALA A 419 -0.82 -13.86 5.49
CA ALA A 419 -1.13 -14.59 4.26
C ALA A 419 0.12 -14.90 3.41
N THR A 420 1.08 -13.97 3.36
CA THR A 420 2.30 -14.13 2.56
C THR A 420 3.43 -14.85 3.30
N ALA A 421 3.64 -14.56 4.59
CA ALA A 421 4.86 -14.99 5.28
C ALA A 421 4.67 -16.22 6.20
N LEU A 422 3.44 -16.52 6.63
CA LEU A 422 3.15 -17.69 7.45
C LEU A 422 2.64 -18.85 6.60
N PRO A 423 3.11 -20.09 6.84
CA PRO A 423 2.70 -21.25 6.06
C PRO A 423 1.20 -21.52 6.21
N PRO A 424 0.52 -22.04 5.17
CA PRO A 424 -0.88 -22.47 5.27
C PRO A 424 -1.05 -23.59 6.30
N VAL A 425 -2.13 -23.52 7.08
CA VAL A 425 -2.57 -24.60 7.98
C VAL A 425 -3.60 -25.48 7.29
N ASN A 426 -4.70 -24.89 6.81
CA ASN A 426 -5.80 -25.61 6.17
C ASN A 426 -6.01 -25.19 4.72
N GLN A 427 -5.73 -23.94 4.36
CA GLN A 427 -5.91 -23.42 3.00
C GLN A 427 -4.99 -22.24 2.66
N GLU A 428 -4.86 -21.96 1.36
CA GLU A 428 -4.18 -20.76 0.89
C GLU A 428 -5.02 -19.50 1.10
N LEU A 429 -4.33 -18.38 1.33
CA LEU A 429 -4.94 -17.06 1.45
C LEU A 429 -4.46 -16.17 0.31
N ASP A 430 -5.39 -15.50 -0.37
CA ASP A 430 -5.03 -14.36 -1.23
C ASP A 430 -4.42 -13.25 -0.35
N PRO A 431 -3.18 -12.79 -0.58
CA PRO A 431 -2.55 -11.75 0.23
C PRO A 431 -3.13 -10.35 0.03
N ASP A 432 -4.00 -10.13 -0.97
CA ASP A 432 -4.59 -8.82 -1.24
C ASP A 432 -6.09 -8.87 -1.65
N PRO A 433 -6.96 -9.47 -0.82
CA PRO A 433 -8.36 -9.77 -1.19
C PRO A 433 -9.26 -8.52 -1.20
N ALA A 434 -8.81 -7.45 -0.55
CA ALA A 434 -9.57 -6.22 -0.38
C ALA A 434 -9.92 -5.57 -1.74
N ASN A 435 -11.10 -4.95 -1.80
CA ASN A 435 -11.60 -4.21 -2.94
C ASN A 435 -10.55 -3.21 -3.45
N ALA A 436 -10.38 -3.16 -4.77
CA ALA A 436 -9.42 -2.26 -5.44
C ALA A 436 -9.64 -0.78 -5.09
N SER A 437 -10.86 -0.38 -4.75
CA SER A 437 -11.21 0.99 -4.37
C SER A 437 -10.87 1.34 -2.92
N PHE A 438 -10.58 0.34 -2.07
CA PHE A 438 -10.39 0.50 -0.62
C PHE A 438 -8.99 0.12 -0.17
N LYS A 439 -7.96 0.37 -1.00
CA LYS A 439 -6.58 0.03 -0.66
C LYS A 439 -5.99 0.99 0.38
N GLY A 440 -5.31 0.41 1.36
CA GLY A 440 -4.56 1.13 2.40
C GLY A 440 -4.17 0.18 3.52
N GLY A 441 -2.89 0.16 3.92
CA GLY A 441 -2.37 -0.81 4.89
C GLY A 441 -3.15 -0.83 6.22
N ASP A 442 -3.58 0.34 6.68
CA ASP A 442 -4.30 0.54 7.94
C ASP A 442 -5.84 0.45 7.81
N ARG A 443 -6.36 0.12 6.63
CA ARG A 443 -7.79 -0.15 6.45
C ARG A 443 -8.10 -1.59 6.89
N PRO A 444 -9.34 -1.89 7.33
CA PRO A 444 -9.72 -3.26 7.63
C PRO A 444 -9.59 -4.13 6.37
N VAL A 445 -9.15 -5.37 6.55
CA VAL A 445 -9.30 -6.39 5.51
C VAL A 445 -10.78 -6.73 5.35
N GLU A 446 -11.23 -6.79 4.11
CA GLU A 446 -12.59 -7.19 3.74
C GLU A 446 -12.55 -8.10 2.50
N SER A 447 -13.73 -8.52 2.03
CA SER A 447 -13.88 -9.49 0.93
C SER A 447 -13.27 -10.86 1.24
N ILE A 448 -13.23 -11.21 2.54
CA ILE A 448 -12.81 -12.51 3.06
C ILE A 448 -14.01 -13.30 3.59
N SER A 449 -13.93 -14.60 3.43
CA SER A 449 -14.89 -15.57 3.95
C SER A 449 -14.59 -15.94 5.40
N TRP A 450 -15.54 -16.59 6.06
CA TRP A 450 -15.37 -17.06 7.43
C TRP A 450 -14.22 -18.07 7.54
N TYR A 451 -14.09 -18.99 6.57
CA TYR A 451 -12.99 -19.96 6.55
C TYR A 451 -11.62 -19.29 6.39
N GLU A 452 -11.53 -18.21 5.60
CA GLU A 452 -10.32 -17.41 5.44
C GLU A 452 -9.95 -16.66 6.73
N ALA A 453 -10.94 -16.18 7.48
CA ALA A 453 -10.73 -15.59 8.79
C ALA A 453 -10.22 -16.62 9.83
N ILE A 454 -10.77 -17.84 9.81
CA ILE A 454 -10.30 -18.95 10.65
C ILE A 454 -8.87 -19.36 10.27
N GLU A 455 -8.56 -19.50 8.99
CA GLU A 455 -7.21 -19.79 8.52
C GLU A 455 -6.20 -18.73 9.01
N PHE A 456 -6.55 -17.44 8.99
CA PHE A 456 -5.71 -16.39 9.57
C PHE A 456 -5.44 -16.66 11.06
N CYS A 457 -6.48 -16.98 11.84
CA CYS A 457 -6.34 -17.32 13.26
C CYS A 457 -5.49 -18.57 13.49
N ASP A 458 -5.62 -19.59 12.65
CA ASP A 458 -4.86 -20.84 12.76
C ASP A 458 -3.38 -20.62 12.45
N ARG A 459 -3.06 -19.90 11.36
CA ARG A 459 -1.67 -19.52 11.03
C ARG A 459 -1.04 -18.71 12.15
N LEU A 460 -1.78 -17.73 12.69
CA LEU A 460 -1.31 -16.92 13.81
C LEU A 460 -1.07 -17.79 15.05
N SER A 461 -1.98 -18.72 15.35
CA SER A 461 -1.85 -19.62 16.49
C SER A 461 -0.63 -20.53 16.37
N GLN A 462 -0.42 -21.11 15.20
CA GLN A 462 0.73 -21.96 14.92
C GLN A 462 2.05 -21.18 15.02
N HIS A 463 2.07 -19.94 14.51
CA HIS A 463 3.26 -19.10 14.51
C HIS A 463 3.68 -18.68 15.94
N THR A 464 2.72 -18.33 16.79
CA THR A 464 3.02 -17.78 18.12
C THR A 464 3.00 -18.83 19.23
N GLY A 465 2.46 -20.03 18.97
CA GLY A 465 2.20 -21.05 19.99
C GLY A 465 1.11 -20.65 21.01
N LYS A 466 0.22 -19.73 20.63
CA LYS A 466 -0.90 -19.23 21.46
C LYS A 466 -2.21 -19.47 20.73
N THR A 467 -3.31 -19.62 21.44
CA THR A 467 -4.62 -19.82 20.81
C THR A 467 -5.24 -18.50 20.40
N TYR A 468 -5.41 -18.30 19.10
CA TYR A 468 -6.19 -17.23 18.48
C TYR A 468 -7.41 -17.82 17.77
N ARG A 469 -8.52 -17.09 17.82
CA ARG A 469 -9.78 -17.46 17.12
C ARG A 469 -10.62 -16.22 16.83
N LEU A 470 -11.72 -16.41 16.10
CA LEU A 470 -12.79 -15.43 16.04
C LEU A 470 -13.47 -15.28 17.41
N PRO A 471 -14.00 -14.09 17.76
CA PRO A 471 -14.80 -13.91 18.96
C PRO A 471 -16.05 -14.78 18.90
N SER A 472 -16.53 -15.26 20.05
CA SER A 472 -17.92 -15.69 20.14
C SER A 472 -18.85 -14.48 19.97
N GLU A 473 -20.10 -14.73 19.65
CA GLU A 473 -21.11 -13.69 19.56
C GLU A 473 -21.25 -12.92 20.88
N ALA A 474 -21.27 -13.65 22.00
CA ALA A 474 -21.34 -13.10 23.34
C ALA A 474 -20.11 -12.25 23.68
N GLU A 475 -18.91 -12.73 23.36
CA GLU A 475 -17.66 -11.97 23.55
C GLU A 475 -17.67 -10.67 22.75
N TRP A 476 -18.15 -10.72 21.50
CA TRP A 476 -18.23 -9.55 20.63
C TRP A 476 -19.20 -8.51 21.20
N GLU A 477 -20.41 -8.90 21.59
CA GLU A 477 -21.40 -7.95 22.11
C GLU A 477 -21.00 -7.37 23.46
N TYR A 478 -20.47 -8.21 24.36
CA TYR A 478 -19.94 -7.76 25.65
C TYR A 478 -18.83 -6.72 25.46
N ALA A 479 -17.89 -7.03 24.56
CA ALA A 479 -16.80 -6.15 24.22
C ALA A 479 -17.28 -4.85 23.54
N CYS A 480 -18.29 -4.92 22.68
CA CYS A 480 -18.92 -3.78 22.01
C CYS A 480 -19.54 -2.81 23.01
N ARG A 481 -20.36 -3.35 23.92
CA ARG A 481 -21.08 -2.60 24.96
C ARG A 481 -20.15 -1.95 25.97
N ALA A 482 -19.06 -2.62 26.35
CA ALA A 482 -18.07 -2.13 27.30
C ALA A 482 -18.69 -1.53 28.60
N GLY A 483 -19.75 -2.18 29.10
CA GLY A 483 -20.49 -1.78 30.31
C GLY A 483 -21.71 -0.87 30.08
N THR A 484 -21.99 -0.46 28.84
CA THR A 484 -23.19 0.31 28.49
C THR A 484 -24.39 -0.59 28.16
N THR A 485 -25.60 -0.06 28.34
CA THR A 485 -26.86 -0.73 28.00
C THR A 485 -27.57 -0.11 26.80
N ASP A 486 -27.10 1.04 26.34
CA ASP A 486 -27.65 1.76 25.20
C ASP A 486 -27.44 0.98 23.87
N PRO A 487 -28.12 1.37 22.79
CA PRO A 487 -27.94 0.77 21.47
C PRO A 487 -26.48 0.84 20.99
N PHE A 488 -25.75 1.90 21.34
CA PHE A 488 -24.33 2.06 21.05
C PHE A 488 -23.56 2.32 22.35
N HIS A 489 -22.28 1.95 22.43
CA HIS A 489 -21.43 2.40 23.56
C HIS A 489 -21.26 3.93 23.59
N LEU A 490 -21.64 4.57 22.49
CA LEU A 490 -21.67 6.00 22.30
C LEU A 490 -22.95 6.64 22.87
N GLY A 491 -23.97 5.86 23.28
CA GLY A 491 -25.25 6.36 23.77
C GLY A 491 -26.43 5.91 22.92
N ASP A 492 -27.51 6.69 22.95
CA ASP A 492 -28.79 6.40 22.29
C ASP A 492 -28.87 6.83 20.82
N THR A 493 -27.78 7.40 20.28
CA THR A 493 -27.69 7.87 18.89
C THR A 493 -26.32 7.54 18.31
N LEU A 494 -26.22 7.52 16.97
CA LEU A 494 -24.96 7.33 16.25
C LEU A 494 -24.66 8.57 15.42
N ARG A 495 -23.41 9.06 15.49
CA ARG A 495 -22.94 10.22 14.72
C ARG A 495 -21.74 9.87 13.85
N SER A 496 -21.68 10.46 12.66
CA SER A 496 -20.62 10.20 11.66
C SER A 496 -19.23 10.69 12.04
N ASP A 497 -19.07 11.47 13.11
CA ASP A 497 -17.77 11.87 13.66
C ASP A 497 -17.25 10.90 14.75
N LEU A 498 -18.06 9.91 15.13
CA LEU A 498 -17.72 8.86 16.10
C LEU A 498 -17.80 7.44 15.51
N ALA A 499 -18.22 7.30 14.25
CA ALA A 499 -18.37 6.04 13.55
C ALA A 499 -18.39 6.21 12.03
N ASN A 500 -18.09 5.14 11.29
CA ASN A 500 -18.20 5.10 9.84
C ASN A 500 -19.36 4.19 9.38
N TYR A 501 -20.44 4.81 8.91
CA TYR A 501 -21.67 4.13 8.48
C TYR A 501 -22.40 5.00 7.43
N ASN A 502 -23.55 4.54 6.94
CA ASN A 502 -24.41 5.37 6.10
C ASN A 502 -25.16 6.40 6.95
N ALA A 503 -24.51 7.53 7.19
CA ALA A 503 -25.02 8.61 8.01
C ALA A 503 -26.06 9.50 7.31
N THR A 504 -26.53 9.17 6.10
CA THR A 504 -27.73 9.83 5.56
C THR A 504 -29.00 9.42 6.30
N TYR A 505 -28.92 8.34 7.09
CA TYR A 505 -29.97 7.87 7.98
C TYR A 505 -29.64 8.24 9.43
N THR A 506 -30.69 8.54 10.19
CA THR A 506 -30.60 8.86 11.62
C THR A 506 -31.05 7.67 12.46
N TYR A 507 -30.70 7.72 13.74
CA TYR A 507 -31.19 6.78 14.75
C TYR A 507 -31.52 7.58 16.01
N GLY A 508 -32.66 7.31 16.63
CA GLY A 508 -33.15 8.08 17.77
C GLY A 508 -33.27 9.57 17.43
N ASN A 509 -32.83 10.43 18.35
CA ASN A 509 -32.81 11.88 18.16
C ASN A 509 -31.54 12.39 17.44
N GLY A 510 -30.81 11.49 16.76
CA GLY A 510 -29.59 11.83 16.02
C GLY A 510 -29.86 12.69 14.78
N ALA A 511 -28.79 13.25 14.22
CA ALA A 511 -28.83 14.04 13.00
C ALA A 511 -28.10 13.34 11.85
N ALA A 512 -28.53 13.60 10.61
CA ALA A 512 -27.85 13.11 9.43
C ALA A 512 -26.43 13.70 9.36
N GLY A 513 -25.49 12.93 8.82
CA GLY A 513 -24.07 13.25 8.78
C GLY A 513 -23.39 12.80 7.49
N VAL A 514 -22.07 12.64 7.57
CA VAL A 514 -21.23 12.34 6.41
C VAL A 514 -21.26 10.84 6.09
N TYR A 515 -21.77 10.50 4.91
CA TYR A 515 -21.64 9.15 4.34
C TYR A 515 -20.37 9.07 3.49
N ARG A 516 -19.35 8.36 4.00
CA ARG A 516 -18.00 8.31 3.40
C ARG A 516 -17.87 7.39 2.19
N GLN A 517 -18.85 6.52 1.96
CA GLN A 517 -18.90 5.60 0.82
C GLN A 517 -17.68 4.66 0.67
N ALA A 518 -16.91 4.48 1.74
CA ALA A 518 -15.74 3.62 1.79
C ALA A 518 -15.43 3.25 3.25
N THR A 519 -14.58 2.23 3.42
CA THR A 519 -13.94 1.99 4.73
C THR A 519 -13.14 3.23 5.17
N THR A 520 -12.72 3.25 6.42
CA THR A 520 -11.73 4.21 6.95
C THR A 520 -10.58 3.44 7.58
N GLU A 521 -9.45 4.11 7.77
CA GLU A 521 -8.36 3.56 8.58
C GLU A 521 -8.88 3.23 9.98
N VAL A 522 -8.44 2.10 10.52
CA VAL A 522 -8.92 1.63 11.82
C VAL A 522 -8.53 2.60 12.95
N GLY A 523 -9.39 2.71 13.96
CA GLY A 523 -9.15 3.58 15.12
C GLY A 523 -9.37 5.08 14.87
N SER A 524 -9.94 5.47 13.73
CA SER A 524 -10.13 6.88 13.36
C SER A 524 -11.09 7.65 14.29
N PHE A 525 -11.94 6.96 15.06
CA PHE A 525 -13.06 7.58 15.79
C PHE A 525 -12.94 7.54 17.32
N GLY A 526 -11.82 7.02 17.84
CA GLY A 526 -11.67 6.74 19.28
C GLY A 526 -12.06 5.31 19.65
N VAL A 527 -12.08 5.03 20.95
CA VAL A 527 -12.31 3.69 21.49
C VAL A 527 -13.45 3.67 22.51
N ASN A 528 -14.02 2.50 22.77
CA ASN A 528 -14.92 2.30 23.90
C ASN A 528 -14.16 2.15 25.23
N ALA A 529 -14.88 1.94 26.34
CA ALA A 529 -14.29 1.88 27.68
C ALA A 529 -13.30 0.72 27.92
N PHE A 530 -13.29 -0.28 27.04
CA PHE A 530 -12.34 -1.40 27.02
C PHE A 530 -11.17 -1.18 26.06
N GLY A 531 -11.15 -0.09 25.29
CA GLY A 531 -10.06 0.25 24.39
C GLY A 531 -10.22 -0.28 22.97
N LEU A 532 -11.42 -0.73 22.59
CA LEU A 532 -11.72 -1.23 21.26
C LEU A 532 -12.27 -0.11 20.37
N ALA A 533 -11.79 -0.02 19.13
CA ALA A 533 -12.36 0.89 18.13
C ALA A 533 -13.21 0.15 17.09
N ASP A 534 -13.94 0.95 16.31
CA ASP A 534 -14.72 0.51 15.15
C ASP A 534 -15.78 -0.57 15.48
N MET A 535 -16.31 -0.56 16.70
CA MET A 535 -17.35 -1.52 17.13
C MET A 535 -18.74 -1.21 16.53
N HIS A 536 -18.93 -0.04 15.91
CA HIS A 536 -20.18 0.44 15.32
C HIS A 536 -19.94 0.96 13.90
N GLY A 537 -19.80 0.07 12.91
CA GLY A 537 -19.58 0.40 11.51
C GLY A 537 -18.19 0.01 11.00
N ASN A 538 -17.71 0.72 9.97
CA ASN A 538 -16.53 0.41 9.15
C ASN A 538 -16.67 -0.92 8.40
N VAL A 539 -16.64 -2.07 9.08
CA VAL A 539 -16.91 -3.40 8.51
C VAL A 539 -17.71 -4.26 9.49
N TYR A 540 -18.60 -5.09 8.97
CA TYR A 540 -19.17 -6.20 9.73
C TYR A 540 -18.05 -7.15 10.10
N GLU A 541 -18.20 -7.85 11.23
CA GLU A 541 -17.16 -8.75 11.71
C GLU A 541 -17.69 -10.15 11.93
N TRP A 542 -16.99 -11.14 11.36
CA TRP A 542 -17.28 -12.56 11.55
C TRP A 542 -17.14 -12.98 13.03
N CYS A 543 -18.13 -13.71 13.52
CA CYS A 543 -18.09 -14.43 14.81
C CYS A 543 -17.93 -15.93 14.58
N LEU A 544 -17.53 -16.65 15.63
CA LEU A 544 -17.36 -18.10 15.59
C LEU A 544 -18.70 -18.85 15.45
N ASP A 545 -19.75 -18.29 16.07
CA ASP A 545 -21.07 -18.88 16.25
C ASP A 545 -21.84 -19.19 14.95
N HIS A 546 -22.64 -20.25 15.02
CA HIS A 546 -23.71 -20.48 14.06
C HIS A 546 -24.89 -19.55 14.35
N TRP A 547 -25.59 -19.11 13.29
CA TRP A 547 -26.81 -18.34 13.42
C TRP A 547 -27.93 -19.17 14.04
N HIS A 548 -28.55 -18.61 15.07
CA HIS A 548 -29.79 -19.12 15.67
C HIS A 548 -30.82 -17.99 15.74
N PRO A 549 -32.08 -18.25 15.38
CA PRO A 549 -33.11 -17.22 15.33
C PRO A 549 -33.64 -16.81 16.72
N THR A 550 -33.25 -17.50 17.80
CA THR A 550 -33.64 -17.17 19.19
C THR A 550 -32.50 -17.48 20.15
N TYR A 551 -32.59 -16.99 21.39
CA TYR A 551 -31.61 -17.26 22.45
C TYR A 551 -32.05 -18.32 23.49
N GLU A 552 -33.18 -19.01 23.29
CA GLU A 552 -33.76 -19.97 24.26
C GLU A 552 -32.78 -21.06 24.76
N ARG A 553 -31.72 -21.37 24.00
CA ARG A 553 -30.68 -22.35 24.38
C ARG A 553 -29.26 -21.83 24.17
N SER A 554 -29.08 -20.50 24.16
CA SER A 554 -27.76 -19.93 24.00
C SER A 554 -26.86 -20.29 25.18
N PRO A 555 -25.55 -20.50 24.94
CA PRO A 555 -24.58 -20.60 26.01
C PRO A 555 -24.55 -19.29 26.83
N THR A 556 -24.56 -19.42 28.15
CA THR A 556 -24.54 -18.28 29.09
C THR A 556 -23.16 -18.04 29.72
N ASP A 557 -22.14 -18.76 29.26
CA ASP A 557 -20.75 -18.71 29.76
C ASP A 557 -19.78 -18.01 28.79
N GLY A 558 -20.33 -17.33 27.78
CA GLY A 558 -19.56 -16.62 26.75
C GLY A 558 -18.97 -17.53 25.67
N SER A 559 -19.16 -18.85 25.74
CA SER A 559 -18.74 -19.76 24.68
C SER A 559 -19.57 -19.59 23.40
N ALA A 560 -18.99 -19.94 22.26
CA ALA A 560 -19.69 -19.86 20.98
C ALA A 560 -20.76 -20.94 20.84
N TRP A 561 -21.91 -20.57 20.29
CA TRP A 561 -23.02 -21.47 19.99
C TRP A 561 -22.78 -22.20 18.67
N ILE A 562 -22.22 -23.41 18.75
CA ILE A 562 -21.91 -24.25 17.60
C ILE A 562 -22.89 -25.44 17.54
N THR A 563 -23.43 -25.71 16.36
CA THR A 563 -24.28 -26.88 16.05
C THR A 563 -23.61 -27.79 15.03
N GLU A 564 -24.12 -29.01 14.84
CA GLU A 564 -23.60 -29.92 13.83
C GLU A 564 -23.91 -29.42 12.40
N GLY A 565 -22.88 -29.32 11.56
CA GLY A 565 -23.01 -28.93 10.14
C GLY A 565 -22.10 -27.76 9.74
N ASP A 566 -21.12 -28.03 8.87
CA ASP A 566 -20.08 -27.05 8.51
C ASP A 566 -20.59 -25.86 7.66
N ASP A 567 -21.75 -26.02 7.01
CA ASP A 567 -22.36 -25.06 6.08
C ASP A 567 -23.45 -24.17 6.71
N CYS A 568 -23.65 -24.24 8.04
CA CYS A 568 -24.58 -23.37 8.73
C CYS A 568 -24.20 -21.89 8.54
N TYR A 569 -25.22 -21.02 8.45
CA TYR A 569 -25.02 -19.58 8.47
C TYR A 569 -24.18 -19.17 9.69
N ARG A 570 -23.19 -18.31 9.48
CA ARG A 570 -22.32 -17.75 10.52
C ARG A 570 -22.78 -16.35 10.88
N LEU A 571 -22.60 -15.98 12.14
CA LEU A 571 -22.94 -14.66 12.65
C LEU A 571 -21.93 -13.59 12.19
N VAL A 572 -22.46 -12.41 11.89
CA VAL A 572 -21.70 -11.17 11.74
C VAL A 572 -22.32 -10.06 12.59
N ARG A 573 -21.46 -9.20 13.16
CA ARG A 573 -21.86 -8.12 14.08
C ARG A 573 -21.25 -6.76 13.71
N GLY A 574 -21.84 -5.66 14.18
CA GLY A 574 -21.26 -4.31 14.17
C GLY A 574 -21.68 -3.36 13.06
N GLY A 575 -22.29 -3.84 11.97
CA GLY A 575 -22.64 -3.00 10.83
C GLY A 575 -21.41 -2.64 9.99
N SER A 576 -21.55 -1.80 8.96
CA SER A 576 -20.44 -1.44 8.07
C SER A 576 -20.57 -0.01 7.56
N TRP A 577 -19.55 0.48 6.86
CA TRP A 577 -19.53 1.80 6.24
C TRP A 577 -20.75 2.11 5.35
N ASN A 578 -21.40 1.09 4.75
CA ASN A 578 -22.54 1.28 3.85
C ASN A 578 -23.92 1.01 4.47
N TYR A 579 -23.96 0.62 5.74
CA TYR A 579 -25.21 0.26 6.42
C TYR A 579 -25.77 1.41 7.26
N ILE A 580 -27.09 1.40 7.43
CA ILE A 580 -27.81 2.38 8.25
C ILE A 580 -27.49 2.17 9.75
N PRO A 581 -27.62 3.20 10.60
CA PRO A 581 -27.21 3.12 12.00
C PRO A 581 -27.93 2.02 12.80
N ALA A 582 -29.17 1.66 12.44
CA ALA A 582 -29.89 0.56 13.09
C ALA A 582 -29.16 -0.80 13.00
N PHE A 583 -28.30 -1.00 11.99
CA PHE A 583 -27.51 -2.22 11.82
C PHE A 583 -26.16 -2.18 12.54
N CYS A 584 -25.81 -1.01 13.06
CA CYS A 584 -24.60 -0.77 13.84
C CYS A 584 -24.82 -0.90 15.34
N ARG A 585 -26.05 -1.18 15.79
CA ARG A 585 -26.37 -1.38 17.21
C ARG A 585 -25.58 -2.55 17.78
N SER A 586 -25.26 -2.46 19.07
CA SER A 586 -24.55 -3.52 19.81
C SER A 586 -25.28 -4.85 19.70
N ALA A 587 -26.61 -4.84 19.80
CA ALA A 587 -27.46 -6.03 19.77
C ALA A 587 -27.82 -6.51 18.36
N PHE A 588 -27.59 -5.71 17.31
CA PHE A 588 -27.97 -6.12 15.96
C PHE A 588 -27.10 -7.29 15.49
N ARG A 589 -27.78 -8.34 15.01
CA ARG A 589 -27.20 -9.61 14.55
C ARG A 589 -27.50 -9.81 13.07
N SER A 590 -26.52 -10.18 12.27
CA SER A 590 -26.78 -10.61 10.90
C SER A 590 -26.10 -11.94 10.62
N ARG A 591 -26.44 -12.55 9.49
CA ARG A 591 -25.99 -13.89 9.13
C ARG A 591 -25.58 -13.96 7.68
N ASN A 592 -24.52 -14.70 7.40
CA ASN A 592 -24.07 -14.97 6.04
C ASN A 592 -23.56 -16.41 5.93
N THR A 593 -23.54 -16.97 4.72
CA THR A 593 -22.95 -18.31 4.53
C THR A 593 -21.45 -18.23 4.80
N PRO A 594 -20.80 -19.30 5.29
CA PRO A 594 -19.39 -19.25 5.67
C PRO A 594 -18.44 -18.99 4.47
N ARG A 595 -18.90 -19.17 3.23
CA ARG A 595 -18.17 -18.86 2.00
C ARG A 595 -18.43 -17.47 1.43
N PHE A 596 -19.38 -16.73 2.01
CA PHE A 596 -19.73 -15.39 1.57
C PHE A 596 -18.52 -14.45 1.70
N ARG A 597 -18.29 -13.63 0.67
CA ARG A 597 -17.25 -12.59 0.64
C ARG A 597 -17.93 -11.28 0.25
N SER A 598 -17.66 -10.22 1.00
CA SER A 598 -18.21 -8.90 0.71
C SER A 598 -17.24 -7.82 1.15
N TYR A 599 -17.24 -6.70 0.43
CA TYR A 599 -16.45 -5.52 0.75
C TYR A 599 -16.92 -4.76 2.01
N THR A 600 -17.92 -5.30 2.68
CA THR A 600 -18.47 -4.80 3.93
C THR A 600 -18.17 -5.71 5.12
N VAL A 601 -17.50 -6.85 4.91
CA VAL A 601 -17.28 -7.87 5.95
C VAL A 601 -15.79 -8.15 6.12
N GLY A 602 -15.29 -7.91 7.32
CA GLY A 602 -13.97 -8.27 7.81
C GLY A 602 -14.09 -9.12 9.08
N PHE A 603 -13.12 -8.98 9.99
CA PHE A 603 -13.12 -9.68 11.28
C PHE A 603 -12.12 -9.05 12.26
N ARG A 604 -12.27 -9.43 13.53
CA ARG A 604 -11.28 -9.19 14.58
C ARG A 604 -10.95 -10.51 15.28
N VAL A 605 -9.86 -10.56 16.03
CA VAL A 605 -9.38 -11.81 16.66
C VAL A 605 -9.42 -11.72 18.18
N VAL A 606 -9.61 -12.85 18.83
CA VAL A 606 -9.44 -13.00 20.28
C VAL A 606 -8.30 -13.96 20.59
N GLY A 607 -7.55 -13.64 21.65
CA GLY A 607 -6.51 -14.48 22.22
C GLY A 607 -7.00 -15.13 23.52
N VAL A 608 -6.90 -16.45 23.61
CA VAL A 608 -7.35 -17.25 24.78
C VAL A 608 -6.16 -17.57 25.68
N PHE A 609 -5.52 -16.53 26.21
CA PHE A 609 -4.40 -16.68 27.13
C PHE A 609 -4.49 -15.66 28.27
N PRO A 610 -3.98 -16.01 29.48
CA PRO A 610 -3.96 -15.08 30.59
C PRO A 610 -3.22 -13.81 30.20
N TRP A 611 -3.79 -12.66 30.54
CA TRP A 611 -3.07 -11.40 30.40
C TRP A 611 -1.94 -11.36 31.44
N THR A 612 -0.70 -11.60 30.99
CA THR A 612 0.49 -11.41 31.81
C THR A 612 1.13 -10.07 31.43
N PRO A 613 1.02 -9.02 32.28
CA PRO A 613 1.66 -7.73 32.04
C PRO A 613 3.18 -7.83 31.88
#